data_AF-A0A5B0S157-F1
#
_entry.id   AF-A0A5B0S157-F1
#
_cell.length_a   1.000
_cell.length_b   1.000
_cell.length_c   1.000
_cell.angle_alpha   90.00
_cell.angle_beta   90.00
_cell.angle_gamma   90.00
#
_symmetry.space_group_name_H-M   'P 1'
#
loop_
_entity.id
_entity.type
_entity.pdbx_description
1 polymer ?
#
loop_
_entity_poly.entity_id
_entity_poly.type
_entity_poly.pdbx_seq_one_letter_code
_entity_poly.pdbx_strand_id
1 'polypeptide(L)'
;MLALTEEALSHLTPEYEYLFRSHFDASQLAYEALADNPIRDRFDAEERDIYFGDQPEIDEALAQLDDAVAQPLYHILFLWMMLIGPLEEARATAYELRRRQVRQLIPTLIITDPAALPLNPDGNALECVVCNDDLILAESTLIQLPCHATHVFHQQCIQPWLERSPGCPHCRAVVELPPLADPPA
;
A
#
# COMPACT_ATOMS: atom_id res chain seq x y z
N MET A 1 -23.39 -12.28 4.71
CA MET A 1 -22.72 -12.33 3.39
C MET A 1 -22.55 -13.78 2.96
N LEU A 2 -21.73 -14.59 3.66
CA LEU A 2 -21.50 -16.01 3.34
C LEU A 2 -22.75 -16.84 2.97
N ALA A 3 -23.81 -16.83 3.79
CA ALA A 3 -25.01 -17.61 3.48
C ALA A 3 -25.73 -17.18 2.18
N LEU A 4 -25.72 -15.89 1.87
CA LEU A 4 -26.29 -15.35 0.62
C LEU A 4 -25.44 -15.73 -0.59
N THR A 5 -24.11 -15.75 -0.41
CA THR A 5 -23.16 -16.18 -1.43
C THR A 5 -23.34 -17.66 -1.77
N GLU A 6 -23.40 -18.54 -0.77
CA GLU A 6 -23.60 -19.98 -0.98
C GLU A 6 -24.94 -20.29 -1.67
N GLU A 7 -26.02 -19.61 -1.26
CA GLU A 7 -27.33 -19.77 -1.89
C GLU A 7 -27.29 -19.35 -3.37
N ALA A 8 -26.76 -18.17 -3.69
CA ALA A 8 -26.66 -17.68 -5.07
C ALA A 8 -25.82 -18.60 -5.96
N LEU A 9 -24.69 -19.10 -5.45
CA LEU A 9 -23.79 -19.99 -6.18
C LEU A 9 -24.42 -21.36 -6.47
N SER A 10 -25.30 -21.87 -5.59
CA SER A 10 -25.94 -23.19 -5.74
C SER A 10 -26.84 -23.34 -6.98
N HIS A 11 -27.19 -22.22 -7.62
CA HIS A 11 -28.01 -22.18 -8.83
C HIS A 11 -27.21 -22.19 -10.14
N LEU A 12 -25.87 -22.23 -10.05
CA LEU A 12 -24.98 -22.14 -11.20
C LEU A 12 -24.54 -23.51 -11.72
N THR A 13 -24.03 -23.52 -12.95
CA THR A 13 -23.25 -24.66 -13.46
C THR A 13 -21.93 -24.75 -12.68
N PRO A 14 -21.28 -25.92 -12.62
CA PRO A 14 -20.00 -26.05 -11.92
C PRO A 14 -18.90 -25.09 -12.42
N GLU A 15 -18.93 -24.76 -13.71
CA GLU A 15 -18.00 -23.81 -14.34
C GLU A 15 -18.22 -22.38 -13.84
N TYR A 16 -19.47 -21.88 -13.88
CA TYR A 16 -19.78 -20.56 -13.36
C TYR A 16 -19.68 -20.49 -11.84
N GLU A 17 -20.08 -21.53 -11.13
CA GLU A 17 -19.90 -21.61 -9.67
C GLU A 17 -18.44 -21.38 -9.29
N TYR A 18 -17.50 -22.06 -9.98
CA TYR A 18 -16.08 -21.88 -9.76
C TYR A 18 -15.62 -20.44 -10.07
N LEU A 19 -16.02 -19.90 -11.22
CA LEU A 19 -15.67 -18.54 -11.65
C LEU A 19 -16.12 -17.49 -10.62
N PHE A 20 -17.40 -17.46 -10.26
CA PHE A 20 -17.94 -16.49 -9.30
C PHE A 20 -17.38 -16.69 -7.90
N ARG A 21 -17.16 -17.93 -7.45
CA ARG A 21 -16.53 -18.19 -6.15
C ARG A 21 -15.12 -17.63 -6.11
N SER A 22 -14.31 -17.92 -7.13
CA SER A 22 -12.94 -17.40 -7.24
C SER A 22 -12.93 -15.87 -7.19
N HIS A 23 -13.83 -15.21 -7.94
CA HIS A 23 -13.94 -13.75 -7.93
C HIS A 23 -14.36 -13.17 -6.57
N PHE A 24 -15.31 -13.82 -5.87
CA PHE A 24 -15.72 -13.39 -4.54
C PHE A 24 -14.64 -13.59 -3.48
N ASP A 25 -13.89 -14.69 -3.56
CA ASP A 25 -12.73 -14.95 -2.70
C ASP A 25 -11.63 -13.90 -2.96
N ALA A 26 -11.37 -13.55 -4.23
CA ALA A 26 -10.44 -12.48 -4.61
C ALA A 26 -10.89 -11.11 -4.09
N SER A 27 -12.19 -10.81 -4.16
CA SER A 27 -12.77 -9.59 -3.59
C SER A 27 -12.59 -9.52 -2.07
N GLN A 28 -12.77 -10.65 -1.37
CA GLN A 28 -12.49 -10.73 0.06
C GLN A 28 -11.02 -10.44 0.37
N LEU A 29 -10.10 -11.07 -0.36
CA LEU A 29 -8.65 -10.85 -0.20
C LEU A 29 -8.27 -9.38 -0.47
N ALA A 30 -8.86 -8.76 -1.49
CA ALA A 30 -8.66 -7.34 -1.77
C ALA A 30 -9.14 -6.47 -0.60
N TYR A 31 -10.34 -6.72 -0.08
CA TYR A 31 -10.84 -6.01 1.09
C TYR A 31 -9.90 -6.16 2.30
N GLU A 32 -9.44 -7.37 2.60
CA GLU A 32 -8.51 -7.66 3.70
C GLU A 32 -7.17 -6.94 3.52
N ALA A 33 -6.61 -6.94 2.30
CA ALA A 33 -5.37 -6.23 1.97
C ALA A 33 -5.47 -4.72 2.22
N LEU A 34 -6.65 -4.13 2.04
CA LEU A 34 -6.92 -2.73 2.39
C LEU A 34 -7.21 -2.55 3.88
N ALA A 35 -7.96 -3.46 4.50
CA ALA A 35 -8.40 -3.34 5.89
C ALA A 35 -7.21 -3.45 6.86
N ASP A 36 -6.32 -4.40 6.62
CA ASP A 36 -5.22 -4.76 7.53
C ASP A 36 -4.02 -3.83 7.44
N ASN A 37 -3.89 -3.08 6.34
CA ASN A 37 -2.81 -2.11 6.16
C ASN A 37 -3.37 -0.68 6.09
N PRO A 38 -3.41 0.08 7.19
CA PRO A 38 -3.94 1.43 7.16
C PRO A 38 -3.02 2.47 6.52
N ILE A 39 -1.76 2.13 6.26
CA ILE A 39 -0.73 3.05 5.75
C ILE A 39 -0.50 2.88 4.23
N ARG A 40 -1.01 1.81 3.61
CA ARG A 40 -0.89 1.64 2.15
C ARG A 40 -1.66 2.71 1.37
N ASP A 41 -1.25 2.88 0.12
CA ASP A 41 -2.02 3.59 -0.92
C ASP A 41 -3.09 2.67 -1.53
N ARG A 42 -3.82 3.16 -2.54
CA ARG A 42 -4.72 2.39 -3.41
C ARG A 42 -4.02 1.19 -4.06
N PHE A 43 -4.81 0.31 -4.69
CA PHE A 43 -4.23 -0.75 -5.51
C PHE A 43 -3.53 -0.15 -6.72
N ASP A 44 -2.33 -0.66 -7.01
CA ASP A 44 -1.68 -0.37 -8.29
C ASP A 44 -2.28 -1.22 -9.44
N ALA A 45 -1.72 -1.07 -10.63
CA ALA A 45 -2.21 -1.77 -11.81
C ALA A 45 -2.03 -3.30 -11.72
N GLU A 46 -0.94 -3.75 -11.09
CA GLU A 46 -0.63 -5.18 -10.94
C GLU A 46 -1.57 -5.81 -9.90
N GLU A 47 -1.77 -5.15 -8.77
CA GLU A 47 -2.73 -5.60 -7.75
C GLU A 47 -4.17 -5.64 -8.31
N ARG A 48 -4.55 -4.67 -9.14
CA ARG A 48 -5.88 -4.66 -9.78
C ARG A 48 -6.08 -5.83 -10.73
N ASP A 49 -5.06 -6.16 -11.51
CA ASP A 49 -5.08 -7.33 -12.40
C ASP A 49 -5.19 -8.63 -11.60
N ILE A 50 -4.45 -8.74 -10.49
CA ILE A 50 -4.48 -9.91 -9.60
C ILE A 50 -5.86 -10.13 -8.97
N TYR A 51 -6.50 -9.08 -8.44
CA TYR A 51 -7.77 -9.23 -7.71
C TYR A 51 -9.01 -9.20 -8.58
N PHE A 52 -8.97 -8.49 -9.72
CA PHE A 52 -10.15 -8.17 -10.53
C PHE A 52 -9.93 -8.39 -12.03
N GLY A 53 -8.86 -9.09 -12.43
CA GLY A 53 -8.55 -9.36 -13.84
C GLY A 53 -9.59 -10.22 -14.56
N ASP A 54 -10.36 -11.01 -13.81
CA ASP A 54 -11.45 -11.88 -14.30
C ASP A 54 -12.81 -11.16 -14.44
N GLN A 55 -12.85 -9.84 -14.19
CA GLN A 55 -14.08 -9.05 -14.31
C GLN A 55 -14.76 -9.17 -15.70
N PRO A 56 -14.03 -9.17 -16.83
CA PRO A 56 -14.65 -9.35 -18.15
C PRO A 56 -15.39 -10.69 -18.29
N GLU A 57 -14.83 -11.77 -17.78
CA GLU A 57 -15.42 -13.11 -17.77
C GLU A 57 -16.65 -13.17 -16.87
N ILE A 58 -16.61 -12.48 -15.72
CA ILE A 58 -17.76 -12.33 -14.82
C ILE A 58 -18.91 -11.61 -15.54
N ASP A 59 -18.62 -10.49 -16.20
CA ASP A 59 -19.62 -9.70 -16.93
C ASP A 59 -20.24 -10.51 -18.08
N GLU A 60 -19.42 -11.28 -18.81
CA GLU A 60 -19.89 -12.18 -19.86
C GLU A 60 -20.76 -13.30 -19.31
N ALA A 61 -20.37 -13.93 -18.19
CA ALA A 61 -21.16 -14.98 -17.55
C ALA A 61 -22.51 -14.45 -17.07
N LEU A 62 -22.54 -13.28 -16.43
CA LEU A 62 -23.79 -12.63 -16.00
C LEU A 62 -24.74 -12.36 -17.16
N ALA A 63 -24.22 -11.98 -18.33
CA ALA A 63 -25.03 -11.73 -19.52
C ALA A 63 -25.65 -13.01 -20.12
N GLN A 64 -25.13 -14.18 -19.79
CA GLN A 64 -25.62 -15.48 -20.25
C GLN A 64 -26.64 -16.13 -19.29
N LEU A 65 -26.74 -15.64 -18.06
CA LEU A 65 -27.64 -16.17 -17.05
C LEU A 65 -29.05 -15.57 -17.17
N ASP A 66 -30.06 -16.33 -16.76
CA ASP A 66 -31.41 -15.81 -16.56
C ASP A 66 -31.42 -14.75 -15.45
N ASP A 67 -32.24 -13.70 -15.60
CA ASP A 67 -32.33 -12.59 -14.64
C ASP A 67 -32.52 -13.04 -13.19
N ALA A 68 -33.32 -14.10 -12.98
CA ALA A 68 -33.59 -14.64 -11.65
C ALA A 68 -32.34 -15.20 -10.96
N VAL A 69 -31.38 -15.72 -11.74
CA VAL A 69 -30.10 -16.26 -11.25
C VAL A 69 -29.03 -15.17 -11.20
N ALA A 70 -29.03 -14.25 -12.17
CA ALA A 70 -28.05 -13.17 -12.24
C ALA A 70 -28.24 -12.11 -11.13
N GLN A 71 -29.48 -11.79 -10.76
CA GLN A 71 -29.79 -10.69 -9.84
C GLN A 71 -29.15 -10.85 -8.44
N PRO A 72 -29.17 -12.03 -7.78
CA PRO A 72 -28.41 -12.25 -6.54
C PRO A 72 -26.90 -12.04 -6.71
N LEU A 73 -26.31 -12.45 -7.84
CA LEU A 73 -24.88 -12.29 -8.11
C LEU A 73 -24.51 -10.82 -8.31
N TYR A 74 -25.30 -10.07 -9.10
CA TYR A 74 -25.16 -8.62 -9.21
C TYR A 74 -25.23 -7.93 -7.85
N HIS A 75 -26.12 -8.37 -6.97
CA HIS A 75 -26.22 -7.83 -5.63
C HIS A 75 -24.95 -8.08 -4.82
N ILE A 76 -24.39 -9.29 -4.86
CA ILE A 76 -23.15 -9.63 -4.15
C ILE A 76 -21.97 -8.81 -4.69
N LEU A 77 -21.82 -8.71 -6.03
CA LEU A 77 -20.79 -7.88 -6.67
C LEU A 77 -20.90 -6.41 -6.26
N PHE A 78 -22.13 -5.87 -6.23
CA PHE A 78 -22.38 -4.51 -5.78
C PHE A 78 -21.98 -4.30 -4.31
N LEU A 79 -22.28 -5.27 -3.43
CA LEU A 79 -21.87 -5.20 -2.03
C LEU A 79 -20.34 -5.17 -1.89
N TRP A 80 -19.61 -5.99 -2.65
CA TRP A 80 -18.15 -5.96 -2.66
C TRP A 80 -17.60 -4.62 -3.16
N MET A 81 -18.13 -4.10 -4.27
CA MET A 81 -17.77 -2.77 -4.78
C MET A 81 -17.97 -1.67 -3.72
N MET A 82 -19.09 -1.73 -2.98
CA MET A 82 -19.41 -0.78 -1.92
C MET A 82 -18.54 -0.92 -0.67
N LEU A 83 -17.89 -2.07 -0.46
CA LEU A 83 -16.94 -2.27 0.63
C LEU A 83 -15.51 -1.87 0.23
N ILE A 84 -15.07 -2.30 -0.94
CA ILE A 84 -13.69 -2.10 -1.42
C ILE A 84 -13.47 -0.66 -1.88
N GLY A 85 -14.34 -0.11 -2.74
CA GLY A 85 -14.12 1.19 -3.36
C GLY A 85 -13.95 2.35 -2.35
N PRO A 86 -14.88 2.53 -1.40
CA PRO A 86 -14.74 3.56 -0.36
C PRO A 86 -13.52 3.35 0.53
N LEU A 87 -13.17 2.09 0.83
CA LEU A 87 -12.00 1.79 1.65
C LEU A 87 -10.71 2.11 0.89
N GLU A 88 -10.62 1.77 -0.39
CA GLU A 88 -9.48 2.12 -1.26
C GLU A 88 -9.28 3.64 -1.34
N GLU A 89 -10.37 4.40 -1.50
CA GLU A 89 -10.30 5.87 -1.54
C GLU A 89 -9.90 6.46 -0.18
N ALA A 90 -10.37 5.88 0.92
CA ALA A 90 -9.94 6.25 2.27
C ALA A 90 -8.44 5.99 2.47
N ARG A 91 -7.90 4.87 1.95
CA ARG A 91 -6.46 4.57 1.96
C ARG A 91 -5.67 5.57 1.12
N ALA A 92 -6.11 5.87 -0.10
CA ALA A 92 -5.45 6.86 -0.94
C ALA A 92 -5.40 8.25 -0.27
N THR A 93 -6.50 8.66 0.36
CA THR A 93 -6.56 9.92 1.11
C THR A 93 -5.56 9.91 2.27
N ALA A 94 -5.58 8.86 3.11
CA ALA A 94 -4.67 8.73 4.24
C ALA A 94 -3.19 8.70 3.82
N TYR A 95 -2.89 8.00 2.73
CA TYR A 95 -1.53 7.93 2.16
C TYR A 95 -1.05 9.31 1.69
N GLU A 96 -1.87 10.08 0.97
CA GLU A 96 -1.49 11.43 0.52
C GLU A 96 -1.32 12.40 1.71
N LEU A 97 -2.14 12.30 2.76
CA LEU A 97 -1.92 13.08 3.99
C LEU A 97 -0.57 12.72 4.62
N ARG A 98 -0.29 11.43 4.80
CA ARG A 98 0.99 10.94 5.34
C ARG A 98 2.17 11.42 4.50
N ARG A 99 2.07 11.33 3.19
CA ARG A 99 3.09 11.79 2.23
C ARG A 99 3.41 13.27 2.38
N ARG A 100 2.39 14.12 2.59
CA ARG A 100 2.59 15.54 2.89
C ARG A 100 3.30 15.76 4.21
N GLN A 101 2.93 15.03 5.27
CA GLN A 101 3.60 15.12 6.56
C GLN A 101 5.07 14.68 6.46
N VAL A 102 5.36 13.60 5.73
CA VAL A 102 6.74 13.14 5.50
C VAL A 102 7.55 14.20 4.73
N ARG A 103 6.99 14.78 3.66
CA ARG A 103 7.64 15.88 2.93
C ARG A 103 7.92 17.11 3.81
N GLN A 104 7.05 17.40 4.77
CA GLN A 104 7.27 18.48 5.75
C GLN A 104 8.33 18.11 6.79
N LEU A 105 8.39 16.83 7.19
CA LEU A 105 9.36 16.33 8.15
C LEU A 105 10.79 16.35 7.61
N ILE A 106 11.03 15.84 6.40
CA ILE A 106 12.38 15.59 5.86
C ILE A 106 13.31 16.82 5.99
N PRO A 107 12.92 18.05 5.58
CA PRO A 107 13.80 19.22 5.70
C PRO A 107 14.09 19.68 7.13
N THR A 108 13.32 19.20 8.12
CA THR A 108 13.52 19.52 9.55
C THR A 108 14.47 18.55 10.25
N LEU A 109 14.81 17.43 9.60
CA LEU A 109 15.72 16.43 10.13
C LEU A 109 17.18 16.86 9.94
N ILE A 110 18.08 16.18 10.64
CA ILE A 110 19.51 16.45 10.57
C ILE A 110 20.03 16.01 9.20
N ILE A 111 20.51 16.98 8.42
CA ILE A 111 21.23 16.74 7.17
C ILE A 111 22.68 16.44 7.50
N THR A 112 23.17 15.26 7.06
CA THR A 112 24.55 14.83 7.29
C THR A 112 25.37 15.05 6.02
N ASP A 113 26.58 15.59 6.17
CA ASP A 113 27.55 15.67 5.08
C ASP A 113 28.15 14.28 4.82
N PRO A 114 28.05 13.73 3.60
CA PRO A 114 28.69 12.46 3.23
C PRO A 114 30.18 12.41 3.59
N ALA A 115 30.90 13.53 3.49
CA ALA A 115 32.33 13.60 3.79
C ALA A 115 32.66 13.52 5.29
N ALA A 116 31.66 13.73 6.16
CA ALA A 116 31.82 13.67 7.62
C ALA A 116 31.53 12.28 8.20
N LEU A 117 31.07 11.32 7.37
CA LEU A 117 30.77 9.98 7.83
C LEU A 117 32.05 9.17 8.13
N PRO A 118 32.09 8.42 9.23
CA PRO A 118 33.22 7.55 9.52
C PRO A 118 33.22 6.34 8.58
N LEU A 119 34.42 5.80 8.32
CA LEU A 119 34.56 4.48 7.70
C LEU A 119 34.21 3.40 8.74
N ASN A 120 33.77 2.24 8.25
CA ASN A 120 33.57 1.06 9.08
C ASN A 120 34.94 0.48 9.54
N PRO A 121 34.96 -0.53 10.44
CA PRO A 121 36.22 -1.12 10.94
C PRO A 121 37.15 -1.69 9.85
N ASP A 122 36.59 -2.08 8.71
CA ASP A 122 37.32 -2.61 7.56
C ASP A 122 37.85 -1.51 6.62
N GLY A 123 37.57 -0.23 6.93
CA GLY A 123 37.97 0.91 6.14
C GLY A 123 37.05 1.21 4.94
N ASN A 124 35.87 0.61 4.89
CA ASN A 124 34.89 0.84 3.82
C ASN A 124 33.87 1.94 4.20
N ALA A 125 33.22 2.51 3.19
CA ALA A 125 32.11 3.43 3.38
C ALA A 125 30.95 2.76 4.14
N LEU A 126 30.14 3.57 4.83
CA LEU A 126 28.87 3.11 5.38
C LEU A 126 27.85 2.97 4.25
N GLU A 127 26.96 1.98 4.36
CA GLU A 127 25.94 1.68 3.34
C GLU A 127 24.54 2.10 3.81
N CYS A 128 23.72 2.56 2.88
CA CYS A 128 22.31 2.81 3.08
C CYS A 128 21.56 1.47 3.09
N VAL A 129 20.99 1.06 4.24
CA VAL A 129 20.29 -0.24 4.36
C VAL A 129 19.00 -0.35 3.55
N VAL A 130 18.55 0.73 2.90
CA VAL A 130 17.34 0.74 2.06
C VAL A 130 17.66 0.35 0.62
N CYS A 131 18.79 0.80 0.07
CA CYS A 131 19.19 0.51 -1.31
C CYS A 131 20.45 -0.36 -1.44
N ASN A 132 21.14 -0.61 -0.32
CA ASN A 132 22.39 -1.37 -0.25
C ASN A 132 23.57 -0.71 -1.02
N ASP A 133 23.51 0.61 -1.21
CA ASP A 133 24.61 1.40 -1.81
C ASP A 133 25.31 2.26 -0.76
N ASP A 134 26.56 2.64 -1.04
CA ASP A 134 27.38 3.52 -0.22
C ASP A 134 26.71 4.88 0.05
N LEU A 135 26.82 5.38 1.29
CA LEU A 135 26.33 6.70 1.71
C LEU A 135 27.25 7.85 1.25
N ILE A 136 28.48 7.55 0.83
CA ILE A 136 29.51 8.55 0.51
C ILE A 136 29.47 8.95 -0.99
N LEU A 137 28.41 8.61 -1.71
CA LEU A 137 28.24 9.01 -3.10
C LEU A 137 28.13 10.53 -3.21
N ALA A 138 28.97 11.12 -4.06
CA ALA A 138 28.92 12.54 -4.37
C ALA A 138 27.51 12.92 -4.88
N GLU A 139 27.00 14.08 -4.44
CA GLU A 139 25.66 14.62 -4.77
C GLU A 139 24.47 14.03 -4.00
N SER A 140 24.69 13.10 -3.07
CA SER A 140 23.61 12.55 -2.25
C SER A 140 23.33 13.38 -0.98
N THR A 141 22.05 13.75 -0.76
CA THR A 141 21.61 14.33 0.52
C THR A 141 21.36 13.22 1.51
N LEU A 142 22.01 13.26 2.67
CA LEU A 142 21.85 12.26 3.72
C LEU A 142 20.98 12.79 4.86
N ILE A 143 20.05 11.95 5.32
CA ILE A 143 19.12 12.24 6.39
C ILE A 143 19.42 11.31 7.56
N GLN A 144 19.69 11.90 8.72
CA GLN A 144 19.83 11.18 9.98
C GLN A 144 18.48 11.19 10.73
N LEU A 145 17.98 10.01 11.09
CA LEU A 145 16.78 9.88 11.91
C LEU A 145 17.08 10.12 13.40
N PRO A 146 16.14 10.68 14.17
CA PRO A 146 16.37 11.08 15.57
C PRO A 146 16.51 9.88 16.53
N CYS A 147 16.10 8.68 16.11
CA CYS A 147 16.17 7.47 16.91
C CYS A 147 17.60 7.02 17.27
N HIS A 148 18.60 7.31 16.43
CA HIS A 148 20.00 7.02 16.72
C HIS A 148 20.94 7.84 15.81
N ALA A 149 22.10 8.24 16.34
CA ALA A 149 23.08 9.06 15.60
C ALA A 149 23.65 8.39 14.34
N THR A 150 23.64 7.06 14.29
CA THR A 150 24.16 6.27 13.15
C THR A 150 23.09 5.86 12.15
N HIS A 151 21.81 6.18 12.37
CA HIS A 151 20.74 5.83 11.43
C HIS A 151 20.64 6.91 10.35
N VAL A 152 21.51 6.78 9.35
CA VAL A 152 21.67 7.71 8.23
C VAL A 152 21.29 7.03 6.93
N PHE A 153 20.58 7.74 6.07
CA PHE A 153 20.04 7.21 4.82
C PHE A 153 20.10 8.26 3.72
N HIS A 154 20.12 7.85 2.45
CA HIS A 154 19.83 8.77 1.36
C HIS A 154 18.42 9.35 1.50
N GLN A 155 18.25 10.65 1.27
CA GLN A 155 16.95 11.32 1.29
C GLN A 155 15.95 10.62 0.35
N GLN A 156 16.38 10.28 -0.87
CA GLN A 156 15.58 9.59 -1.87
C GLN A 156 15.14 8.18 -1.44
N CYS A 157 15.83 7.57 -0.48
CA CYS A 157 15.49 6.26 0.05
C CYS A 157 14.58 6.37 1.27
N ILE A 158 14.92 7.23 2.24
CA ILE A 158 14.19 7.29 3.51
C ILE A 158 12.85 8.01 3.37
N GLN A 159 12.73 8.97 2.46
CA GLN A 159 11.48 9.67 2.23
C GLN A 159 10.36 8.71 1.78
N PRO A 160 10.46 7.96 0.67
CA PRO A 160 9.40 7.03 0.27
C PRO A 160 9.23 5.87 1.27
N TRP A 161 10.28 5.48 2.00
CA TRP A 161 10.14 4.52 3.10
C TRP A 161 9.18 5.01 4.18
N LEU A 162 9.36 6.25 4.65
CA LEU A 162 8.50 6.83 5.69
C LEU A 162 7.08 7.10 5.19
N GLU A 163 6.88 7.30 3.88
CA GLU A 163 5.55 7.37 3.27
C GLU A 163 4.79 6.04 3.43
N ARG A 164 5.48 4.89 3.41
CA ARG A 164 4.87 3.54 3.44
C ARG A 164 5.04 2.79 4.76
N SER A 165 5.90 3.28 5.66
CA SER A 165 6.21 2.65 6.93
C SER A 165 6.39 3.69 8.05
N PRO A 166 5.91 3.43 9.27
CA PRO A 166 6.10 4.33 10.40
C PRO A 166 7.47 4.22 11.07
N GLY A 167 8.24 3.16 10.78
CA GLY A 167 9.45 2.84 11.54
C GLY A 167 10.75 3.14 10.81
N CYS A 168 11.80 3.43 11.57
CA CYS A 168 13.17 3.44 11.08
C CYS A 168 13.56 2.08 10.45
N PRO A 169 14.15 2.03 9.24
CA PRO A 169 14.58 0.77 8.62
C PRO A 169 15.56 -0.07 9.47
N HIS A 170 16.40 0.58 10.30
CA HIS A 170 17.38 -0.13 11.15
C HIS A 170 16.75 -0.74 12.41
N CYS A 171 15.99 0.06 13.18
CA CYS A 171 15.60 -0.31 14.54
C CYS A 171 14.09 -0.37 14.77
N ARG A 172 13.29 -0.05 13.74
CA ARG A 172 11.81 -0.02 13.78
C ARG A 172 11.22 0.98 14.78
N ALA A 173 12.05 1.82 15.42
CA ALA A 173 11.56 2.94 16.22
C ALA A 173 10.64 3.82 15.37
N VAL A 174 9.46 4.13 15.89
CA VAL A 174 8.46 4.95 15.21
C VAL A 174 9.01 6.36 15.02
N VAL A 175 8.88 6.87 13.79
CA VAL A 175 9.21 8.24 13.44
C VAL A 175 7.92 9.05 13.49
N GLU A 176 7.84 9.94 14.47
CA GLU A 176 6.70 10.84 14.65
C GLU A 176 6.61 11.82 13.48
N LEU A 177 5.41 11.90 12.88
CA LEU A 177 5.14 12.82 11.78
C LEU A 177 4.55 14.12 12.32
N PRO A 178 4.94 15.29 11.77
CA PRO A 178 4.37 16.57 12.18
C PRO A 178 2.88 16.64 11.82
N PRO A 179 2.07 17.44 12.55
CA PRO A 179 0.74 17.79 12.09
C PRO A 179 0.85 18.51 10.74
N LEU A 180 -0.13 18.32 9.87
CA LEU A 180 -0.18 19.07 8.61
C LEU A 180 -0.26 20.57 8.94
N ALA A 181 0.69 21.34 8.44
CA ALA A 181 0.60 22.79 8.51
C ALA A 181 -0.67 23.26 7.78
N ASP A 182 -1.40 24.20 8.39
CA ASP A 182 -2.53 24.85 7.72
C ASP A 182 -2.06 25.49 6.40
N PRO A 183 -2.87 25.44 5.34
CA PRO A 183 -2.55 26.16 4.11
C PRO A 183 -2.37 27.66 4.45
N PRO A 184 -1.41 28.36 3.83
CA PRO A 184 -1.30 29.80 4.01
C PRO A 184 -2.62 30.46 3.58
N ALA A 185 -3.13 31.33 4.46
CA ALA A 185 -4.38 32.06 4.29
C ALA A 185 -4.42 32.95 3.03
#